data_AF-A0A0A0ADJ4-F1
#
_entry.id   AF-A0A0A0ADJ4-F1
#
_cell.length_a   1.000
_cell.length_b   1.000
_cell.length_c   1.000
_cell.angle_alpha   90.00
_cell.angle_beta   90.00
_cell.angle_gamma   90.00
#
_symmetry.space_group_name_H-M   'P 1'
#
loop_
_entity.id
_entity.type
_entity.pdbx_description
1 polymer ?
#
loop_
_entity_poly.entity_id
_entity_poly.type
_entity_poly.pdbx_seq_one_letter_code
_entity_poly.pdbx_strand_id
1 'polypeptide(L)' 'QIYKEQLNTRIVLVAMETWASEDRIRMGEDSLETLNEFVKYRHEGPAEHSDTVHLFS' A
#
# COMPACT_ATOMS: atom_id res chain seq x y z
N GLN A 1 11.56 -9.85 -15.55
CA GLN A 1 10.22 -9.24 -15.41
C GLN A 1 9.30 -10.26 -14.74
N ILE A 2 9.42 -10.45 -13.42
CA ILE A 2 8.99 -11.70 -12.74
C ILE A 2 7.50 -12.03 -12.95
N TYR A 3 6.60 -11.10 -12.66
CA TYR A 3 5.15 -11.34 -12.78
C TYR A 3 4.67 -11.56 -14.22
N LYS A 4 5.27 -10.87 -15.20
CA LYS A 4 4.88 -11.05 -16.61
C LYS A 4 5.40 -12.38 -17.15
N GLU A 5 6.64 -12.72 -16.83
CA GLU A 5 7.32 -13.90 -17.39
C GLU A 5 6.81 -15.21 -16.78
N GLN A 6 6.49 -15.22 -15.48
CA GLN A 6 6.09 -16.45 -14.78
C GLN A 6 4.58 -16.59 -14.61
N LEU A 7 3.84 -15.49 -14.52
CA LEU A 7 2.42 -15.50 -14.16
C LEU A 7 1.51 -14.84 -15.21
N ASN A 8 2.08 -14.32 -16.31
CA ASN A 8 1.34 -13.53 -17.31
C ASN A 8 0.55 -12.35 -16.71
N THR A 9 1.03 -11.79 -15.60
CA THR A 9 0.42 -10.66 -14.89
C THR A 9 1.28 -9.40 -15.05
N ARG A 10 0.64 -8.25 -15.28
CA ARG A 10 1.31 -6.94 -15.32
C ARG A 10 0.98 -6.15 -14.07
N ILE A 11 2.00 -5.75 -13.32
CA ILE A 11 1.86 -4.78 -12.22
C ILE A 11 2.06 -3.40 -12.83
N VAL A 12 1.06 -2.53 -12.68
CA VAL A 12 1.08 -1.15 -13.17
C VAL A 12 0.84 -0.22 -11.98
N LEU A 13 1.72 0.76 -11.79
CA LEU A 13 1.55 1.79 -10.78
C LEU A 13 0.54 2.82 -11.29
N VAL A 14 -0.60 2.96 -10.62
CA VAL A 14 -1.68 3.89 -11.00
C VAL A 14 -1.68 5.17 -10.17
N ALA A 15 -1.20 5.10 -8.92
CA ALA A 15 -1.12 6.23 -7.98
C ALA A 15 0.02 6.01 -6.99
N MET A 16 0.55 7.09 -6.43
CA MET A 16 1.56 7.07 -5.36
C MET A 16 1.34 8.26 -4.43
N GLU A 17 1.36 8.01 -3.13
CA GLU A 17 1.37 9.03 -2.08
C GLU A 17 2.70 8.96 -1.32
N THR A 18 3.18 10.09 -0.82
CA THR A 18 4.36 10.17 0.04
C THR A 18 4.05 10.98 1.29
N TRP A 19 4.24 10.37 2.46
CA TRP A 19 4.04 11.02 3.75
C TRP A 19 5.31 11.79 4.16
N ALA A 20 5.49 12.98 3.58
CA ALA A 20 6.72 13.75 3.73
C ALA A 20 6.91 14.40 5.11
N SER A 21 5.83 14.60 5.86
CA SER A 21 5.87 15.29 7.16
C SER A 21 5.97 14.32 8.33
N GLU A 22 5.05 13.37 8.39
CA GLU A 22 4.95 12.39 9.47
C GLU A 22 4.13 11.17 8.98
N ASP A 23 4.30 10.05 9.68
CA ASP A 23 3.53 8.84 9.40
C ASP A 23 2.05 9.07 9.67
N ARG A 24 1.20 8.69 8.71
CA ARG A 24 -0.26 8.82 8.82
C ARG A 24 -0.89 7.69 9.65
N ILE A 25 -0.12 6.63 9.92
CA ILE A 25 -0.53 5.47 10.71
C ILE A 25 0.47 5.23 11.83
N ARG A 26 0.05 4.52 12.88
CA ARG A 26 0.99 4.02 13.87
C ARG A 26 1.79 2.87 13.29
N MET A 27 3.11 3.03 13.27
CA MET A 27 4.04 1.96 12.95
C MET A 27 4.28 1.11 14.22
N GLY A 28 3.92 -0.16 14.16
CA GLY A 28 4.19 -1.15 15.21
C GLY A 28 5.49 -1.93 14.93
N GLU A 29 6.05 -2.56 15.97
CA GLU A 29 7.15 -3.55 15.79
C GLU A 29 6.65 -4.81 15.06
N ASP A 30 5.38 -5.16 15.23
CA ASP A 30 4.73 -6.24 14.51
C ASP A 30 4.19 -5.74 13.16
N SER A 31 4.65 -6.39 12.09
CA SER A 31 4.15 -6.19 10.72
C SER A 31 2.63 -6.35 10.57
N LEU A 32 1.99 -7.22 11.36
CA LEU A 32 0.54 -7.43 11.32
C LEU A 32 -0.23 -6.26 11.95
N GLU A 33 0.35 -5.62 12.98
CA GLU A 33 -0.23 -4.42 13.58
C GLU A 33 -0.18 -3.26 12.59
N THR A 34 0.97 -3.02 11.96
CA THR A 34 1.13 -2.00 10.91
C THR A 34 0.20 -2.25 9.73
N LEU A 35 0.04 -3.50 9.29
CA LEU A 35 -0.88 -3.85 8.21
C LEU A 35 -2.34 -3.52 8.57
N ASN A 36 -2.76 -3.82 9.81
CA ASN A 36 -4.11 -3.51 10.27
C ASN A 36 -4.38 -2.00 10.27
N GLU A 37 -3.43 -1.19 10.75
CA GLU A 37 -3.57 0.27 10.72
C GLU A 37 -3.56 0.83 9.30
N PHE A 38 -2.73 0.27 8.40
CA PHE A 38 -2.71 0.66 7.00
C PHE A 38 -4.03 0.38 6.26
N VAL A 39 -4.64 -0.78 6.49
CA VAL A 39 -5.93 -1.14 5.89
C VAL A 39 -7.04 -0.20 6.37
N LYS A 40 -7.03 0.21 7.65
CA LYS A 40 -7.97 1.21 8.18
C LYS A 40 -7.78 2.57 7.51
N TYR A 41 -6.53 3.04 7.42
CA TYR A 41 -6.20 4.29 6.72
C TYR A 41 -6.71 4.29 5.27
N ARG A 42 -6.54 3.19 4.53
CA ARG A 42 -7.04 3.07 3.15
C ARG A 42 -8.58 3.08 3.08
N HIS A 43 -9.26 2.52 4.07
CA HIS A 43 -10.72 2.49 4.10
C HIS A 43 -11.31 3.89 4.35
N GLU A 44 -10.65 4.69 5.17
CA GLU A 44 -11.11 6.04 5.55
C GLU A 44 -10.59 7.14 4.61
N GLY A 45 -9.50 6.89 3.88
CA GLY A 45 -8.83 7.85 3.01
C GLY A 45 -9.47 8.02 1.62
N PRO A 46 -8.95 8.97 0.80
CA PRO A 46 -9.43 9.21 -0.55
C PRO A 46 -9.39 7.94 -1.41
N ALA A 47 -10.51 7.64 -2.07
CA ALA A 47 -10.63 6.46 -2.90
C ALA A 47 -10.00 6.66 -4.28
N GLU A 48 -8.67 6.77 -4.33
CA GLU A 48 -7.93 6.49 -5.57
C GLU A 48 -8.28 5.05 -6.00
N HIS A 49 -8.80 4.87 -7.22
CA HIS A 49 -9.26 3.57 -7.68
C HIS A 49 -8.06 2.70 -8.07
N SER A 50 -7.80 1.66 -7.28
CA SER A 50 -6.75 0.66 -7.54
C SER A 50 -7.19 -0.73 -7.08
N ASP A 51 -6.66 -1.78 -7.72
CA ASP A 51 -6.94 -3.18 -7.36
C ASP A 51 -6.26 -3.60 -6.05
N THR A 52 -5.10 -3.01 -5.75
CA THR A 52 -4.33 -3.23 -4.53
C THR A 52 -3.61 -1.95 -4.10
N VAL A 53 -3.27 -1.85 -2.82
CA VAL A 53 -2.44 -0.78 -2.27
C VAL A 53 -1.38 -1.44 -1.37
N HIS A 54 -0.13 -1.01 -1.53
CA HIS A 54 0.99 -1.52 -0.76
C HIS A 54 1.68 -0.36 -0.04
N LEU A 55 1.99 -0.54 1.23
CA LEU A 55 2.82 0.37 2.00
C LEU A 55 4.30 0.02 1.79
N PHE A 56 5.13 1.01 1.47
CA PHE A 56 6.58 0.87 1.43
C PHE A 56 7.15 1.56 2.68
N SER A 57 7.67 0.76 3.63
CA SER A 57 8.24 1.20 4.92
C SER A 57 9.69 0.78 5.06
#